data_AF-A0A7Y7IXQ7-F1
#
_entry.id   AF-A0A7Y7IXQ7-F1
#
_cell.length_a   1.000
_cell.length_b   1.000
_cell.length_c   1.000
_cell.angle_alpha   90.00
_cell.angle_beta   90.00
_cell.angle_gamma   90.00
#
_symmetry.space_group_name_H-M   'P 1'
#
loop_
_entity.id
_entity.type
_entity.pdbx_description
1 polymer ?
#
loop_
_entity_poly.entity_id
_entity_poly.type
_entity_poly.pdbx_seq_one_letter_code
_entity_poly.pdbx_strand_id
1 'polypeptide(L)'
;GQIGLFGGGGNASPEPLRLPEVADWPEFERLSMEAEAIGFHMTAHPLDSYGLLMRRLGVVRASGLEAAAQAGLTRVKVAGCVIDRKERPTRTGSKMAWVRLSDASGGCEVTLFSEVLSRTRDVLTAGTAVLVSAELRLDGDALRITASDVVSLEQAAADAAAELRIWFDREEAIGPIHSILSDEKGGRGKVILLPSVAETRDVEVRLGGAYRVTPRMAQMIRAVPGVEKVEQG
;
A
#
# COMPACT_ATOMS: atom_id res chain seq x y z
N GLY A 1 45.34 -13.64 20.67
CA GLY A 1 46.71 -13.11 20.70
C GLY A 1 46.68 -11.66 20.27
N GLN A 2 47.55 -10.85 20.88
CA GLN A 2 47.85 -9.44 20.61
C GLN A 2 46.95 -8.38 21.29
N ILE A 3 47.46 -7.96 22.44
CA ILE A 3 47.23 -6.71 23.16
C ILE A 3 47.74 -5.52 22.34
N GLY A 4 46.87 -4.52 22.12
CA GLY A 4 47.26 -3.17 21.71
C GLY A 4 47.80 -2.41 22.91
N LEU A 5 49.09 -2.62 23.18
CA LEU A 5 49.91 -1.81 24.09
C LEU A 5 50.43 -0.62 23.27
N PHE A 6 50.40 0.60 23.82
CA PHE A 6 50.82 1.91 23.27
C PHE A 6 49.68 2.84 22.80
N GLY A 7 49.31 3.77 23.70
CA GLY A 7 48.43 4.91 23.41
C GLY A 7 47.97 5.59 24.70
N GLY A 8 48.93 6.11 25.47
CA GLY A 8 48.61 6.85 26.70
C GLY A 8 47.97 8.21 26.43
N GLY A 9 47.05 8.61 27.31
CA GLY A 9 46.76 10.01 27.62
C GLY A 9 45.75 10.72 26.72
N GLY A 10 44.46 10.48 26.97
CA GLY A 10 43.40 11.38 26.52
C GLY A 10 42.04 10.69 26.63
N ASN A 11 41.10 11.31 27.35
CA ASN A 11 39.67 11.03 27.20
C ASN A 11 39.24 11.42 25.77
N ALA A 12 39.62 10.64 24.77
CA ALA A 12 39.05 10.74 23.45
C ALA A 12 37.75 9.95 23.49
N SER A 13 36.64 10.66 23.69
CA SER A 13 35.33 10.14 23.29
C SER A 13 35.47 9.60 21.86
N PRO A 14 34.95 8.40 21.54
CA PRO A 14 35.04 7.88 20.18
C PRO A 14 34.52 8.96 19.23
N GLU A 15 35.33 9.29 18.23
CA GLU A 15 34.98 10.28 17.22
C GLU A 15 33.60 9.91 16.67
N PRO A 16 32.60 10.80 16.73
CA PRO A 16 31.23 10.42 16.38
C PRO A 16 31.23 9.96 14.92
N LEU A 17 30.82 8.70 14.71
CA LEU A 17 30.57 8.13 13.39
C LEU A 17 29.55 9.03 12.69
N ARG A 18 30.04 9.93 11.84
CA ARG A 18 29.22 10.76 10.99
C ARG A 18 28.76 9.90 9.83
N LEU A 19 27.59 9.30 9.99
CA LEU A 19 26.91 8.66 8.87
C LEU A 19 26.57 9.74 7.84
N PRO A 20 26.69 9.44 6.53
CA PRO A 20 26.20 10.34 5.50
C PRO A 20 24.70 10.57 5.71
N GLU A 21 24.26 11.83 5.64
CA GLU A 21 22.86 12.19 5.71
C GLU A 21 22.21 11.74 4.39
N VAL A 22 21.48 10.62 4.45
CA VAL A 22 20.73 10.06 3.33
C VAL A 22 19.25 10.26 3.60
N ALA A 23 18.49 10.52 2.55
CA ALA A 23 17.04 10.56 2.68
C ALA A 23 16.54 9.20 3.19
N ASP A 24 15.64 9.24 4.18
CA ASP A 24 14.98 8.02 4.66
C ASP A 24 14.29 7.30 3.50
N TRP A 25 14.32 5.97 3.53
CA TRP A 25 13.62 5.18 2.52
C TRP A 25 12.13 5.49 2.53
N PRO A 26 11.49 5.55 1.34
CA PRO A 26 10.04 5.51 1.25
C PRO A 26 9.51 4.31 2.05
N GLU A 27 8.42 4.52 2.79
CA GLU A 27 7.88 3.52 3.72
C GLU A 27 7.65 2.15 3.07
N PHE A 28 7.19 2.10 1.81
CA PHE A 28 7.03 0.86 1.08
C PHE A 28 8.35 0.13 0.79
N GLU A 29 9.40 0.85 0.45
CA GLU A 29 10.73 0.26 0.21
C GLU A 29 11.31 -0.27 1.51
N ARG A 30 11.14 0.48 2.61
CA ARG A 30 11.47 0.02 3.96
C ARG A 30 10.69 -1.24 4.34
N LEU A 31 9.39 -1.29 4.07
CA LEU A 31 8.56 -2.46 4.35
C LEU A 31 8.88 -3.65 3.45
N SER A 32 9.26 -3.41 2.20
CA SER A 32 9.72 -4.45 1.27
C SER A 32 11.04 -5.05 1.73
N MET A 33 11.98 -4.21 2.17
CA MET A 33 13.25 -4.65 2.77
C MET A 33 13.05 -5.36 4.11
N GLU A 34 12.10 -4.91 4.94
CA GLU A 34 11.71 -5.59 6.19
C GLU A 34 11.11 -6.97 5.90
N ALA A 35 10.23 -7.07 4.89
CA ALA A 35 9.65 -8.33 4.43
C ALA A 35 10.71 -9.28 3.84
N GLU A 36 11.67 -8.76 3.07
CA GLU A 36 12.77 -9.53 2.51
C GLU A 36 13.72 -10.06 3.59
N ALA A 37 13.94 -9.28 4.66
CA ALA A 37 14.84 -9.65 5.75
C ALA A 37 14.23 -10.63 6.77
N ILE A 38 12.93 -10.56 7.06
CA ILE A 38 12.31 -11.24 8.21
C ILE A 38 11.14 -12.16 7.80
N GLY A 39 10.54 -11.95 6.63
CA GLY A 39 9.42 -12.75 6.12
C GLY A 39 8.03 -12.37 6.65
N PHE A 40 7.93 -11.34 7.50
CA PHE A 40 6.67 -10.72 7.94
C PHE A 40 6.91 -9.28 8.42
N HIS A 41 5.87 -8.44 8.41
CA HIS A 41 5.97 -7.04 8.84
C HIS A 41 5.79 -6.90 10.36
N MET A 42 6.79 -6.36 11.07
CA MET A 42 6.74 -6.17 12.52
C MET A 42 6.16 -4.80 12.93
N THR A 43 6.16 -3.81 12.03
CA THR A 43 5.90 -2.40 12.40
C THR A 43 4.72 -1.74 11.68
N ALA A 44 4.46 -2.06 10.40
CA ALA A 44 3.28 -1.59 9.67
C ALA A 44 2.87 -2.61 8.59
N HIS A 45 1.57 -2.90 8.46
CA HIS A 45 1.08 -3.78 7.41
C HIS A 45 1.04 -3.00 6.08
N PRO A 46 1.35 -3.61 4.92
CA PRO A 46 1.24 -2.94 3.61
C PRO A 46 -0.13 -2.33 3.29
N LEU A 47 -1.17 -2.69 4.07
CA LEU A 47 -2.53 -2.18 3.92
C LEU A 47 -2.74 -0.83 4.63
N ASP A 48 -1.84 -0.47 5.56
CA ASP A 48 -2.01 0.72 6.40
C ASP A 48 -2.03 2.00 5.56
N SER A 49 -1.22 2.04 4.49
CA SER A 49 -1.20 3.14 3.51
C SER A 49 -2.53 3.30 2.75
N TYR A 50 -3.40 2.28 2.77
CA TYR A 50 -4.70 2.26 2.05
C TYR A 50 -5.90 2.45 2.99
N GLY A 51 -5.70 2.77 4.27
CA GLY A 51 -6.78 2.85 5.28
C GLY A 51 -7.98 3.70 4.88
N LEU A 52 -7.75 4.89 4.33
CA LEU A 52 -8.81 5.80 3.87
C LEU A 52 -9.59 5.20 2.69
N LEU A 53 -8.89 4.63 1.71
CA LEU A 53 -9.49 3.96 0.56
C LEU A 53 -10.33 2.77 1.01
N MET A 54 -9.79 1.90 1.87
CA MET A 54 -10.50 0.73 2.38
C MET A 54 -11.78 1.11 3.12
N ARG A 55 -11.72 2.17 3.95
CA ARG A 55 -12.91 2.70 4.64
C ARG A 55 -13.96 3.20 3.64
N ARG A 56 -13.54 3.96 2.62
CA ARG A 56 -14.42 4.49 1.57
C ARG A 56 -15.05 3.39 0.72
N LEU A 57 -14.31 2.31 0.47
CA LEU A 57 -14.77 1.16 -0.30
C LEU A 57 -15.60 0.17 0.51
N GLY A 58 -15.74 0.35 1.84
CA GLY A 58 -16.49 -0.55 2.70
C GLY A 58 -15.83 -1.92 2.86
N VAL A 59 -14.49 -1.95 2.94
CA VAL A 59 -13.75 -3.18 3.12
C VAL A 59 -14.04 -3.78 4.49
N VAL A 60 -14.37 -5.07 4.50
CA VAL A 60 -14.55 -5.88 5.70
C VAL A 60 -13.20 -6.52 6.06
N ARG A 61 -12.80 -6.39 7.33
CA ARG A 61 -11.59 -7.02 7.87
C ARG A 61 -11.75 -8.53 7.93
N ALA A 62 -10.64 -9.26 7.82
CA ALA A 62 -10.62 -10.73 7.85
C ALA A 62 -11.33 -11.29 9.10
N SER A 63 -11.05 -10.72 10.28
CA SER A 63 -11.67 -11.16 11.55
C SER A 63 -13.18 -10.92 11.63
N GLY A 64 -13.76 -10.07 10.78
CA GLY A 64 -15.18 -9.74 10.76
C GLY A 64 -16.00 -10.52 9.73
N LEU A 65 -15.38 -11.37 8.90
CA LEU A 65 -16.06 -12.01 7.77
C LEU A 65 -17.11 -13.05 8.21
N GLU A 66 -16.83 -13.82 9.26
CA GLU A 66 -17.79 -14.79 9.81
C GLU A 66 -19.02 -14.08 10.36
N ALA A 67 -18.82 -13.03 11.16
CA ALA A 67 -19.92 -12.23 11.70
C ALA A 67 -20.74 -11.56 10.58
N ALA A 68 -20.09 -11.07 9.52
CA ALA A 68 -20.76 -10.51 8.36
C ALA A 68 -21.63 -11.55 7.65
N ALA A 69 -21.11 -12.76 7.42
CA ALA A 69 -21.87 -13.86 6.82
C ALA A 69 -23.07 -14.26 7.68
N GLN A 70 -22.88 -14.36 9.01
CA GLN A 70 -23.95 -14.70 9.95
C GLN A 70 -25.03 -13.61 10.03
N ALA A 71 -24.65 -12.35 9.81
CA ALA A 71 -25.58 -11.22 9.67
C ALA A 71 -26.31 -11.19 8.31
N GLY A 72 -26.07 -12.17 7.43
CA GLY A 72 -26.73 -12.30 6.14
C GLY A 72 -26.06 -11.54 4.99
N LEU A 73 -24.85 -10.98 5.18
CA LEU A 73 -24.13 -10.36 4.07
C LEU A 73 -23.59 -11.46 3.15
N THR A 74 -24.03 -11.43 1.89
CA THR A 74 -23.62 -12.38 0.86
C THR A 74 -22.51 -11.86 -0.03
N ARG A 75 -22.34 -10.53 -0.14
CA ARG A 75 -21.32 -9.88 -0.97
C ARG A 75 -20.54 -8.88 -0.14
N VAL A 76 -19.22 -8.98 -0.19
CA VAL A 76 -18.31 -8.13 0.58
C VAL A 76 -17.09 -7.74 -0.25
N LYS A 77 -16.38 -6.73 0.21
CA LYS A 77 -15.02 -6.43 -0.25
C LYS A 77 -14.05 -6.75 0.85
N VAL A 78 -12.96 -7.42 0.52
CA VAL A 78 -11.88 -7.78 1.43
C VAL A 78 -10.59 -7.21 0.87
N ALA A 79 -9.75 -6.63 1.71
CA ALA A 79 -8.42 -6.21 1.32
C ALA A 79 -7.39 -7.04 2.09
N GLY A 80 -6.32 -7.45 1.40
CA GLY A 80 -5.32 -8.32 1.99
C GLY A 80 -4.00 -8.28 1.23
N CYS A 81 -2.91 -8.57 1.93
CA CYS A 81 -1.64 -8.93 1.31
C CYS A 81 -1.66 -10.41 0.94
N VAL A 82 -1.29 -10.74 -0.30
CA VAL A 82 -1.21 -12.13 -0.75
C VAL A 82 -0.06 -12.83 -0.03
N ILE A 83 -0.36 -13.94 0.65
CA ILE A 83 0.61 -14.78 1.34
C ILE A 83 1.02 -15.97 0.45
N ASP A 84 0.03 -16.74 -0.01
CA ASP A 84 0.27 -17.88 -0.90
C ASP A 84 -0.87 -18.05 -1.92
N ARG A 85 -0.57 -18.80 -2.98
CA ARG A 85 -1.53 -19.24 -3.99
C ARG A 85 -1.33 -20.71 -4.29
N LYS A 86 -2.39 -21.51 -4.17
CA LYS A 86 -2.39 -22.95 -4.46
C LYS A 86 -3.37 -23.26 -5.58
N GLU A 87 -2.84 -23.48 -6.78
CA GLU A 87 -3.64 -23.89 -7.94
C GLU A 87 -3.86 -25.41 -7.95
N ARG A 88 -5.09 -25.82 -8.26
CA ARG A 88 -5.48 -27.21 -8.51
C ARG A 88 -6.46 -27.29 -9.68
N PRO A 89 -6.39 -28.37 -10.48
CA PRO A 89 -7.47 -28.69 -11.41
C PRO A 89 -8.72 -29.14 -10.61
N THR A 90 -9.88 -28.67 -11.03
CA THR A 90 -11.18 -29.14 -10.55
C THR A 90 -11.52 -30.49 -11.16
N ARG A 91 -12.51 -31.17 -10.61
CA ARG A 91 -13.04 -32.44 -11.14
C ARG A 91 -13.56 -32.33 -12.58
N THR A 92 -13.89 -31.11 -13.03
CA THR A 92 -14.35 -30.81 -14.39
C THR A 92 -13.22 -30.40 -15.34
N GLY A 93 -11.97 -30.45 -14.89
CA GLY A 93 -10.78 -30.07 -15.68
C GLY A 93 -10.50 -28.56 -15.73
N SER A 94 -11.36 -27.72 -15.15
CA SER A 94 -11.12 -26.28 -15.01
C SER A 94 -10.09 -25.98 -13.90
N LYS A 95 -9.44 -24.82 -13.91
CA LYS A 95 -8.49 -24.45 -12.84
C LYS A 95 -9.22 -23.77 -11.68
N MET A 96 -8.76 -24.01 -10.46
CA MET A 96 -9.20 -23.32 -9.25
C MET A 96 -7.98 -23.01 -8.39
N ALA A 97 -8.02 -21.92 -7.64
CA ALA A 97 -6.97 -21.58 -6.69
C ALA A 97 -7.55 -21.25 -5.33
N TRP A 98 -6.84 -21.65 -4.29
CA TRP A 98 -6.97 -21.06 -2.96
C TRP A 98 -5.87 -20.02 -2.80
N VAL A 99 -6.27 -18.81 -2.40
CA VAL A 99 -5.36 -17.70 -2.15
C VAL A 99 -5.50 -17.32 -0.69
N ARG A 100 -4.40 -17.36 0.04
CA ARG A 100 -4.37 -16.87 1.43
C ARG A 100 -4.02 -15.39 1.43
N LEU A 101 -4.84 -14.63 2.13
CA LEU A 101 -4.69 -13.19 2.30
C LEU A 101 -4.48 -12.89 3.79
N SER A 102 -3.63 -11.92 4.10
CA SER A 102 -3.50 -11.37 5.45
C SER A 102 -3.89 -9.90 5.49
N ASP A 103 -4.50 -9.48 6.58
CA ASP A 103 -4.62 -8.08 6.97
C ASP A 103 -4.11 -7.88 8.42
N ALA A 104 -4.20 -6.66 8.94
CA ALA A 104 -3.79 -6.34 10.31
C ALA A 104 -4.64 -7.05 11.39
N SER A 105 -5.77 -7.66 11.04
CA SER A 105 -6.67 -8.36 11.95
C SER A 105 -6.54 -9.87 11.93
N GLY A 106 -5.93 -10.44 10.88
CA GLY A 106 -5.76 -11.89 10.72
C GLY A 106 -5.62 -12.29 9.25
N GLY A 107 -5.87 -13.58 8.98
CA GLY A 107 -5.82 -14.13 7.63
C GLY A 107 -7.17 -14.70 7.20
N CYS A 108 -7.41 -14.74 5.89
CA CYS A 108 -8.54 -15.46 5.31
C CYS A 108 -8.11 -16.22 4.04
N GLU A 109 -8.84 -17.27 3.71
CA GLU A 109 -8.60 -18.05 2.49
C GLU A 109 -9.74 -17.81 1.50
N VAL A 110 -9.38 -17.38 0.29
CA VAL A 110 -10.35 -17.04 -0.77
C VAL A 110 -10.21 -18.03 -1.91
N THR A 111 -11.34 -18.55 -2.38
CA THR A 111 -11.42 -19.44 -3.53
C THR A 111 -11.61 -18.64 -4.82
N LEU A 112 -10.75 -18.87 -5.81
CA LEU A 112 -10.84 -18.27 -7.14
C LEU A 112 -11.10 -19.37 -8.18
N PHE A 113 -12.18 -19.24 -8.94
CA PHE A 113 -12.47 -20.12 -10.07
C PHE A 113 -11.76 -19.66 -11.34
N SER A 114 -11.70 -20.55 -12.34
CA SER A 114 -10.90 -20.38 -13.56
C SER A 114 -11.08 -19.03 -14.25
N GLU A 115 -12.30 -18.50 -14.31
CA GLU A 115 -12.59 -17.21 -14.93
C GLU A 115 -11.83 -16.08 -14.23
N VAL A 116 -12.04 -15.92 -12.91
CA VAL A 116 -11.37 -14.89 -12.10
C VAL A 116 -9.86 -15.13 -12.07
N LEU A 117 -9.45 -16.37 -11.80
CA LEU A 117 -8.04 -16.74 -11.72
C LEU A 117 -7.28 -16.42 -13.01
N SER A 118 -7.87 -16.61 -14.19
CA SER A 118 -7.20 -16.32 -15.45
C SER A 118 -6.93 -14.83 -15.66
N ARG A 119 -7.84 -13.95 -15.21
CA ARG A 119 -7.74 -12.50 -15.37
C ARG A 119 -6.85 -11.83 -14.34
N THR A 120 -6.68 -12.43 -13.17
CA THR A 120 -6.06 -11.77 -12.01
C THR A 120 -4.73 -12.40 -11.59
N ARG A 121 -4.18 -13.33 -12.39
CA ARG A 121 -2.91 -14.02 -12.13
C ARG A 121 -1.76 -13.09 -11.76
N ASP A 122 -1.66 -11.95 -12.43
CA ASP A 122 -0.54 -11.01 -12.28
C ASP A 122 -0.55 -10.32 -10.91
N VAL A 123 -1.73 -10.10 -10.32
CA VAL A 123 -1.88 -9.48 -9.00
C VAL A 123 -1.91 -10.48 -7.85
N LEU A 124 -1.87 -11.79 -8.14
CA LEU A 124 -1.89 -12.87 -7.14
C LEU A 124 -0.47 -13.37 -6.81
N THR A 125 0.45 -12.43 -6.61
CA THR A 125 1.85 -12.67 -6.26
C THR A 125 2.06 -12.35 -4.79
N ALA A 126 2.82 -13.18 -4.07
CA ALA A 126 3.09 -12.96 -2.65
C ALA A 126 3.64 -11.55 -2.39
N GLY A 127 3.19 -10.89 -1.32
CA GLY A 127 3.53 -9.50 -1.00
C GLY A 127 2.65 -8.44 -1.69
N THR A 128 1.81 -8.83 -2.66
CA THR A 128 0.94 -7.87 -3.36
C THR A 128 -0.29 -7.54 -2.52
N ALA A 129 -0.55 -6.24 -2.33
CA ALA A 129 -1.77 -5.75 -1.69
C ALA A 129 -2.94 -5.73 -2.69
N VAL A 130 -3.99 -6.51 -2.41
CA VAL A 130 -5.13 -6.70 -3.31
C VAL A 130 -6.45 -6.34 -2.65
N LEU A 131 -7.40 -5.89 -3.47
CA LEU A 131 -8.80 -5.75 -3.15
C LEU A 131 -9.58 -6.86 -3.86
N VAL A 132 -10.32 -7.63 -3.08
CA VAL A 132 -11.13 -8.76 -3.54
C VAL A 132 -12.60 -8.43 -3.36
N SER A 133 -13.37 -8.49 -4.44
CA SER A 133 -14.83 -8.53 -4.37
C SER A 133 -15.24 -9.99 -4.22
N ALA A 134 -15.86 -10.35 -3.10
CA ALA A 134 -16.14 -11.73 -2.74
C ALA A 134 -17.60 -12.00 -2.40
N GLU A 135 -18.01 -13.24 -2.60
CA GLU A 135 -19.23 -13.81 -2.05
C GLU A 135 -18.93 -14.64 -0.80
N LEU A 136 -19.73 -14.42 0.25
CA LEU A 136 -19.71 -15.20 1.48
C LEU A 136 -20.82 -16.25 1.43
N ARG A 137 -20.48 -17.49 1.77
CA ARG A 137 -21.45 -18.58 1.94
C ARG A 137 -21.11 -19.37 3.19
N LEU A 138 -22.10 -19.60 4.03
CA LEU A 138 -21.99 -20.52 5.16
C LEU A 138 -22.36 -21.94 4.68
N ASP A 139 -21.47 -22.89 4.94
CA ASP A 139 -21.66 -24.32 4.65
C ASP A 139 -21.59 -25.06 5.99
N GLY A 140 -22.75 -25.13 6.67
CA GLY A 140 -22.79 -25.45 8.11
C GLY A 140 -22.12 -24.34 8.92
N ASP A 141 -21.13 -24.71 9.73
CA ASP A 141 -20.34 -23.76 10.53
C ASP A 141 -19.11 -23.21 9.77
N ALA A 142 -18.84 -23.69 8.55
CA ALA A 142 -17.67 -23.27 7.79
C ALA A 142 -18.01 -22.08 6.87
N LEU A 143 -17.22 -21.00 6.97
CA LEU A 143 -17.29 -19.88 6.03
C LEU A 143 -16.52 -20.21 4.74
N ARG A 144 -17.22 -20.16 3.60
CA ARG A 144 -16.61 -20.19 2.27
C ARG A 144 -16.61 -18.80 1.65
N ILE A 145 -15.43 -18.34 1.25
CA ILE A 145 -15.23 -17.05 0.58
C ILE A 145 -14.86 -17.33 -0.88
N THR A 146 -15.66 -16.82 -1.82
CA THR A 146 -15.43 -17.00 -3.26
C THR A 146 -15.20 -15.65 -3.92
N ALA A 147 -14.07 -15.46 -4.60
CA ALA A 147 -13.80 -14.22 -5.32
C ALA A 147 -14.66 -14.14 -6.61
N SER A 148 -15.26 -12.97 -6.82
CA SER A 148 -15.89 -12.56 -8.07
C SER A 148 -14.98 -11.66 -8.90
N ASP A 149 -14.10 -10.90 -8.25
CA ASP A 149 -13.10 -10.06 -8.89
C ASP A 149 -11.92 -9.76 -7.96
N VAL A 150 -10.74 -9.51 -8.52
CA VAL A 150 -9.53 -9.15 -7.78
C VAL A 150 -8.75 -8.07 -8.54
N VAL A 151 -8.44 -6.97 -7.87
CA VAL A 151 -7.59 -5.90 -8.38
C VAL A 151 -6.51 -5.55 -7.37
N SER A 152 -5.39 -4.98 -7.81
CA SER A 152 -4.44 -4.41 -6.86
C SER A 152 -5.05 -3.21 -6.14
N LEU A 153 -4.68 -3.00 -4.89
CA LEU A 153 -5.13 -1.82 -4.14
C LEU A 153 -4.61 -0.52 -4.75
N GLU A 154 -3.45 -0.57 -5.41
CA GLU A 154 -2.89 0.53 -6.20
C GLU A 154 -3.83 0.92 -7.35
N GLN A 155 -4.30 -0.06 -8.13
CA GLN A 155 -5.27 0.18 -9.20
C GLN A 155 -6.59 0.71 -8.64
N ALA A 156 -7.09 0.12 -7.55
CA ALA A 156 -8.30 0.59 -6.88
C ALA A 156 -8.16 2.04 -6.36
N ALA A 157 -6.98 2.44 -5.90
CA ALA A 157 -6.69 3.81 -5.48
C ALA A 157 -6.72 4.78 -6.66
N ALA A 158 -6.03 4.43 -7.76
CA ALA A 158 -6.02 5.24 -8.99
C ALA A 158 -7.44 5.45 -9.56
N ASP A 159 -8.32 4.46 -9.36
CA ASP A 159 -9.71 4.48 -9.80
C ASP A 159 -10.67 5.24 -8.87
N ALA A 160 -10.29 5.52 -7.62
CA ALA A 160 -11.18 6.15 -6.64
C ALA A 160 -11.45 7.65 -6.88
N ALA A 161 -10.90 8.23 -7.96
CA ALA A 161 -10.93 9.66 -8.27
C ALA A 161 -10.51 10.52 -7.06
N ALA A 162 -9.41 10.11 -6.42
CA ALA A 162 -8.87 10.75 -5.22
C ALA A 162 -8.29 12.13 -5.53
N GLU A 163 -8.31 13.01 -4.53
CA GLU A 163 -7.66 14.32 -4.60
C GLU A 163 -6.34 14.27 -3.82
N LEU A 164 -5.24 14.72 -4.42
CA LEU A 164 -3.94 14.84 -3.77
C LEU A 164 -3.63 16.32 -3.55
N ARG A 165 -3.42 16.71 -2.30
CA ARG A 165 -2.99 18.05 -1.90
C ARG A 165 -1.53 18.01 -1.47
N ILE A 166 -0.71 18.90 -2.01
CA ILE A 166 0.75 18.93 -1.78
C ILE A 166 1.13 20.33 -1.30
N TRP A 167 1.63 20.42 -0.07
CA TRP A 167 2.18 21.65 0.51
C TRP A 167 3.69 21.65 0.37
N PHE A 168 4.26 22.79 -0.07
CA PHE A 168 5.69 22.94 -0.25
C PHE A 168 6.13 24.39 -0.01
N ASP A 169 7.33 24.58 0.51
CA ASP A 169 7.88 25.88 0.90
C ASP A 169 8.99 26.39 -0.03
N ARG A 170 9.48 25.51 -0.91
CA ARG A 170 10.67 25.72 -1.74
C ARG A 170 10.38 25.50 -3.21
N GLU A 171 10.84 26.43 -4.06
CA GLU A 171 10.65 26.36 -5.51
C GLU A 171 11.38 25.15 -6.12
N GLU A 172 12.48 24.70 -5.52
CA GLU A 172 13.25 23.55 -5.98
C GLU A 172 12.44 22.24 -5.94
N ALA A 173 11.40 22.16 -5.12
CA ALA A 173 10.50 21.00 -5.04
C ALA A 173 9.66 20.83 -6.32
N ILE A 174 9.43 21.90 -7.09
CA ILE A 174 8.54 21.88 -8.26
C ILE A 174 9.06 20.94 -9.34
N GLY A 175 10.37 20.93 -9.61
CA GLY A 175 10.98 20.06 -10.64
C GLY A 175 10.76 18.57 -10.37
N PRO A 176 11.17 18.04 -9.21
CA PRO A 176 10.91 16.65 -8.81
C PRO A 176 9.42 16.31 -8.76
N ILE A 177 8.58 17.19 -8.19
CA ILE A 177 7.12 17.00 -8.16
C ILE A 177 6.56 16.83 -9.58
N HIS A 178 6.96 17.69 -10.52
CA HIS A 178 6.55 17.60 -11.92
C HIS A 178 6.97 16.30 -12.59
N SER A 179 8.18 15.80 -12.30
CA SER A 179 8.66 14.51 -12.82
C SER A 179 7.76 13.37 -12.36
N ILE A 180 7.54 13.25 -11.05
CA ILE A 180 6.69 12.20 -10.46
C ILE A 180 5.26 12.28 -11.00
N LEU A 181 4.71 13.50 -11.08
CA LEU A 181 3.37 13.73 -11.63
C LEU A 181 3.26 13.37 -13.12
N SER A 182 4.34 13.49 -13.87
CA SER A 182 4.35 13.19 -15.31
C SER A 182 4.34 11.70 -15.59
N ASP A 183 4.97 10.90 -14.73
CA ASP A 183 4.98 9.44 -14.82
C ASP A 183 3.62 8.84 -14.44
N GLU A 184 2.85 9.51 -13.57
CA GLU A 184 1.55 9.06 -13.06
C GLU A 184 0.34 9.74 -13.74
N LYS A 185 0.44 10.08 -15.03
CA LYS A 185 -0.67 10.65 -15.81
C LYS A 185 -1.72 9.60 -16.20
N GLY A 186 -2.95 10.06 -16.51
CA GLY A 186 -4.00 9.22 -17.11
C GLY A 186 -4.90 8.48 -16.12
N GLY A 187 -4.98 8.95 -14.87
CA GLY A 187 -5.93 8.46 -13.88
C GLY A 187 -7.22 9.29 -13.83
N ARG A 188 -7.94 9.21 -12.70
CA ARG A 188 -9.14 10.04 -12.43
C ARG A 188 -8.95 11.02 -11.29
N GLY A 189 -7.79 11.00 -10.64
CA GLY A 189 -7.48 11.84 -9.51
C GLY A 189 -7.09 13.26 -9.91
N LYS A 190 -7.24 14.17 -8.95
CA LYS A 190 -6.91 15.59 -9.08
C LYS A 190 -5.72 15.93 -8.20
N VAL A 191 -4.90 16.89 -8.62
CA VAL A 191 -3.75 17.35 -7.85
C VAL A 191 -3.86 18.84 -7.60
N ILE A 192 -3.67 19.23 -6.34
CA ILE A 192 -3.68 20.62 -5.87
C ILE A 192 -2.32 20.89 -5.22
N LEU A 193 -1.66 21.92 -5.73
CA LEU A 193 -0.41 22.44 -5.20
C LEU A 193 -0.72 23.63 -4.28
N LEU A 194 -0.16 23.60 -3.07
CA LEU A 194 -0.33 24.61 -2.04
C LEU A 194 1.06 25.15 -1.63
N PRO A 195 1.61 26.12 -2.38
CA PRO A 195 2.86 26.77 -1.97
C PRO A 195 2.66 27.55 -0.66
N SER A 196 3.58 27.39 0.29
CA SER A 196 3.68 28.21 1.50
C SER A 196 4.28 29.56 1.14
N VAL A 197 3.48 30.41 0.49
CA VAL A 197 3.81 31.83 0.25
C VAL A 197 3.52 32.60 1.54
N ALA A 198 4.41 33.51 1.94
CA ALA A 198 4.40 34.22 3.23
C ALA A 198 3.01 34.65 3.77
N GLU A 199 2.90 34.72 5.11
CA GLU A 199 1.75 34.85 6.06
C GLU A 199 0.38 35.42 5.62
N THR A 200 0.22 36.07 4.47
CA THR A 200 -0.97 36.86 4.15
C THR A 200 -1.89 36.27 3.08
N ARG A 201 -1.48 35.23 2.34
CA ARG A 201 -2.34 34.61 1.30
C ARG A 201 -2.07 33.11 1.10
N ASP A 202 -3.09 32.31 1.35
CA ASP A 202 -3.13 30.92 0.88
C ASP A 202 -3.36 30.90 -0.63
N VAL A 203 -2.44 30.27 -1.37
CA VAL A 203 -2.55 30.08 -2.82
C VAL A 203 -2.83 28.60 -3.08
N GLU A 204 -3.97 28.31 -3.71
CA GLU A 204 -4.26 26.97 -4.22
C GLU A 204 -4.09 26.95 -5.74
N VAL A 205 -3.18 26.12 -6.23
CA VAL A 205 -2.99 25.89 -7.67
C VAL A 205 -3.52 24.52 -8.03
N ARG A 206 -4.66 24.48 -8.72
CA ARG A 206 -5.22 23.23 -9.25
C ARG A 206 -4.57 22.91 -10.58
N LEU A 207 -3.94 21.74 -10.66
CA LEU A 207 -3.32 21.30 -11.90
C LEU A 207 -4.38 20.85 -12.90
N GLY A 208 -4.23 21.28 -14.15
CA GLY A 208 -5.03 20.79 -15.26
C GLY A 208 -4.60 19.37 -15.62
N GLY A 209 -5.55 18.45 -15.71
CA GLY A 209 -5.31 17.05 -16.09
C GLY A 209 -5.90 16.07 -15.08
N ALA A 210 -5.62 14.79 -15.31
CA ALA A 210 -6.07 13.71 -14.45
C ALA A 210 -4.91 12.74 -14.17
N TYR A 211 -4.74 12.39 -12.90
CA TYR A 211 -3.57 11.69 -12.37
C TYR A 211 -3.97 10.39 -11.69
N ARG A 212 -3.07 9.40 -11.70
CA ARG A 212 -3.19 8.15 -10.96
C ARG A 212 -2.80 8.40 -9.51
N VAL A 213 -3.72 8.99 -8.75
CA VAL A 213 -3.48 9.32 -7.35
C VAL A 213 -3.52 8.05 -6.51
N THR A 214 -2.34 7.60 -6.06
CA THR A 214 -2.16 6.39 -5.24
C THR A 214 -1.34 6.69 -3.98
N PRO A 215 -1.38 5.84 -2.94
CA PRO A 215 -0.53 6.00 -1.77
C PRO A 215 0.96 5.98 -2.10
N ARG A 216 1.38 5.18 -3.09
CA ARG A 216 2.76 5.16 -3.58
C ARG A 216 3.18 6.52 -4.14
N MET A 217 2.36 7.11 -5.00
CA MET A 217 2.58 8.46 -5.52
C MET A 217 2.70 9.50 -4.39
N ALA A 218 1.78 9.46 -3.42
CA ALA A 218 1.80 10.37 -2.29
C ALA A 218 3.05 10.21 -1.41
N GLN A 219 3.56 8.99 -1.24
CA GLN A 219 4.81 8.71 -0.54
C GLN A 219 6.04 9.24 -1.30
N MET A 220 6.12 9.01 -2.62
CA MET A 220 7.21 9.55 -3.44
C MET A 220 7.28 11.07 -3.37
N ILE A 221 6.12 11.74 -3.38
CA ILE A 221 6.06 13.21 -3.27
C ILE A 221 6.46 13.68 -1.86
N ARG A 222 6.09 12.97 -0.79
CA ARG A 222 6.55 13.28 0.58
C ARG A 222 8.07 13.23 0.74
N ALA A 223 8.75 12.37 -0.03
CA ALA A 223 10.20 12.24 0.03
C ALA A 223 10.94 13.38 -0.71
N VAL A 224 10.23 14.23 -1.46
CA VAL A 224 10.83 15.37 -2.17
C VAL A 224 11.26 16.46 -1.18
N PRO A 225 12.53 16.89 -1.17
CA PRO A 225 12.97 18.00 -0.33
C PRO A 225 12.17 19.28 -0.60
N GLY A 226 11.59 19.87 0.45
CA GLY A 226 10.76 21.08 0.35
C GLY A 226 9.26 20.81 0.29
N VAL A 227 8.84 19.55 0.29
CA VAL A 227 7.45 19.19 0.57
C VAL A 227 7.23 19.14 2.07
N GLU A 228 6.34 19.98 2.58
CA GLU A 228 6.00 20.05 4.00
C GLU A 228 4.94 19.00 4.38
N LYS A 229 3.96 18.80 3.49
CA LYS A 229 2.80 17.96 3.77
C LYS A 229 2.19 17.43 2.48
N VAL A 230 1.62 16.23 2.55
CA VAL A 230 0.80 15.65 1.48
C VAL A 230 -0.45 15.03 2.10
N GLU A 231 -1.62 15.33 1.54
CA GLU A 231 -2.90 14.73 1.94
C GLU A 231 -3.60 14.10 0.73
N GLN A 232 -4.22 12.95 0.96
CA GLN A 232 -5.02 12.23 -0.04
C GLN A 232 -6.48 12.14 0.45
N GLY A 233 -7.41 12.57 -0.39
CA GLY A 233 -8.87 12.54 -0.16
C GLY A 233 -9.61 11.38 -0.82
#